data_AF-A0A355F4Z4-F1
#
_entry.id   AF-A0A355F4Z4-F1
#
_cell.length_a   1.000
_cell.length_b   1.000
_cell.length_c   1.000
_cell.angle_alpha   90.00
_cell.angle_beta   90.00
_cell.angle_gamma   90.00
#
_symmetry.space_group_name_H-M   'P 1'
#
loop_
_entity.id
_entity.type
_entity.pdbx_description
1 polymer ?
#
loop_
_entity_poly.entity_id
_entity_poly.type
_entity_poly.pdbx_seq_one_letter_code
_entity_poly.pdbx_strand_id
1 'polypeptide(L)' 'MSQINVHLTSEFEQALAEFMQLRQIKTKSDAIRAALKEALERARRHREAPDFSRWVGLGLQEPENPAPRFRSDDDLWS' A
#
# COMPACT_ATOMS: atom_id res chain seq x y z
N MET A 1 13.45 27.19 11.62
CA MET A 1 13.46 26.10 10.63
C MET A 1 14.83 25.45 10.65
N SER A 2 14.90 24.12 10.76
CA SER A 2 16.16 23.38 10.69
C SER A 2 16.58 23.21 9.23
N GLN A 3 17.87 23.41 8.93
CA GLN A 3 18.44 23.17 7.61
C GLN A 3 19.15 21.82 7.61
N ILE A 4 18.86 21.00 6.61
CA ILE A 4 19.54 19.73 6.38
C ILE A 4 20.44 19.93 5.16
N ASN A 5 21.74 19.71 5.32
CA ASN A 5 22.69 19.67 4.21
C ASN A 5 22.94 18.19 3.86
N VAL A 6 22.74 17.83 2.60
CA VAL A 6 22.87 16.45 2.10
C VAL A 6 23.71 16.46 0.83
N HIS A 7 24.65 15.54 0.73
CA HIS A 7 25.35 15.26 -0.52
C HIS A 7 24.48 14.37 -1.40
N LEU A 8 24.20 14.82 -2.62
CA LEU A 8 23.36 14.11 -3.58
C LEU A 8 24.22 13.41 -4.62
N THR A 9 23.81 12.20 -5.01
CA THR A 9 24.39 11.52 -6.17
C THR A 9 23.76 12.03 -7.47
N SER A 10 24.45 11.88 -8.59
CA SER A 10 23.92 12.25 -9.90
C SER A 10 22.62 11.52 -10.24
N GLU A 11 22.52 10.24 -9.90
CA GLU A 11 21.32 9.42 -10.06
C GLU A 11 20.13 10.00 -9.29
N PHE A 12 20.36 10.43 -8.04
CA PHE A 12 19.32 11.06 -7.23
C PHE A 12 18.85 12.38 -7.85
N GLU A 13 19.77 13.19 -8.39
CA GLU A 13 19.40 14.45 -9.04
C GLU A 13 18.52 14.23 -10.28
N GLN A 14 18.82 13.20 -11.09
CA GLN A 14 18.01 12.84 -12.25
C GLN A 14 16.61 12.40 -11.83
N ALA A 15 16.51 11.48 -10.87
CA ALA A 15 15.23 11.01 -10.35
C ALA A 15 14.41 12.14 -9.70
N LEU A 16 15.07 13.06 -8.99
CA LEU A 16 14.42 14.22 -8.38
C LEU A 16 13.89 15.18 -9.44
N ALA A 17 14.64 15.41 -10.53
CA ALA A 17 14.19 16.25 -11.64
C ALA A 17 12.97 15.66 -12.35
N GLU A 18 12.98 14.35 -12.60
CA GLU A 18 11.83 13.64 -13.18
C GLU A 18 10.60 13.73 -12.26
N PHE A 19 10.78 13.47 -10.96
CA PHE A 19 9.71 13.60 -9.98
C PHE A 19 9.14 15.01 -9.92
N MET A 20 9.99 16.03 -9.96
CA MET A 20 9.58 17.45 -10.02
C MET A 20 8.75 17.75 -11.27
N GLN A 21 9.13 17.23 -12.43
CA GLN A 21 8.38 17.41 -13.67
C GLN A 21 7.00 16.74 -13.61
N LEU A 22 6.95 15.46 -13.21
CA LEU A 22 5.71 14.70 -13.11
C LEU A 22 4.71 15.32 -12.12
N ARG A 23 5.19 15.93 -11.04
CA ARG A 23 4.38 16.56 -10.00
C ARG A 23 4.23 18.08 -10.15
N GLN A 24 4.84 18.68 -11.18
CA GLN A 24 4.87 20.12 -11.41
C GLN A 24 5.38 20.94 -10.21
N ILE A 25 6.37 20.40 -9.48
CA ILE A 25 6.96 21.03 -8.31
C ILE A 25 8.15 21.89 -8.74
N LYS A 26 8.16 23.15 -8.29
CA LYS A 26 9.15 24.15 -8.72
C LYS A 26 10.49 24.08 -7.99
N THR A 27 10.51 23.60 -6.74
CA THR A 27 11.71 23.60 -5.90
C THR A 27 12.14 22.20 -5.48
N LYS A 28 13.46 21.94 -5.46
CA LYS A 28 14.03 20.68 -4.97
C LYS A 28 13.60 20.39 -3.52
N SER A 29 13.60 21.42 -2.68
CA SER A 29 13.20 21.31 -1.27
C SER A 29 11.75 20.86 -1.09
N ASP A 30 10.83 21.42 -1.86
CA ASP A 30 9.41 21.02 -1.78
C ASP A 30 9.20 19.61 -2.31
N ALA A 31 9.92 19.25 -3.38
CA ALA A 31 9.88 17.90 -3.93
C ALA A 31 10.39 16.85 -2.92
N ILE A 32 11.51 17.12 -2.25
CA ILE A 32 12.05 16.25 -1.19
C ILE A 32 11.06 16.13 -0.02
N ARG A 33 10.44 17.25 0.41
CA ARG A 33 9.44 17.22 1.48
C ARG A 33 8.22 16.39 1.11
N ALA A 34 7.72 16.54 -0.12
CA ALA A 34 6.59 15.76 -0.64
C ALA A 34 6.93 14.27 -0.68
N ALA A 35 8.07 13.92 -1.29
CA ALA A 35 8.54 12.53 -1.39
C ALA A 35 8.71 11.87 -0.01
N LEU A 36 9.31 12.59 0.96
CA LEU A 36 9.49 12.07 2.31
C LEU A 36 8.15 11.84 3.03
N LYS A 37 7.19 12.75 2.87
CA LYS A 37 5.85 12.60 3.44
C LYS A 37 5.14 11.38 2.86
N GLU A 38 5.16 11.21 1.54
CA GLU A 38 4.57 10.05 0.86
C GLU A 38 5.22 8.74 1.31
N ALA A 39 6.55 8.70 1.40
CA ALA A 39 7.29 7.53 1.87
C ALA A 39 6.92 7.16 3.32
N LEU A 40 6.78 8.17 4.19
CA LEU A 40 6.36 7.97 5.57
C LEU A 40 4.93 7.42 5.67
N GLU A 41 4.00 7.96 4.90
CA GLU A 41 2.62 7.47 4.85
C GLU A 41 2.57 6.02 4.36
N ARG A 42 3.33 5.69 3.32
CA ARG A 42 3.43 4.30 2.81
C ARG A 42 4.00 3.36 3.87
N ALA A 43 5.08 3.76 4.54
CA ALA A 43 5.70 2.98 5.61
C ALA A 43 4.76 2.76 6.81
N ARG A 44 3.95 3.77 7.17
CA ARG A 44 2.92 3.65 8.21
C ARG A 44 1.86 2.61 7.84
N ARG A 45 1.35 2.66 6.61
CA ARG A 45 0.34 1.69 6.13
C ARG A 45 0.87 0.25 6.12
N HIS A 46 2.14 0.03 5.79
CA HIS A 46 2.74 -1.31 5.79
C HIS A 46 3.14 -1.82 7.18
N ARG A 47 3.11 -0.97 8.22
CA ARG A 47 3.42 -1.37 9.59
C ARG A 47 2.24 -2.01 10.32
N GLU A 48 1.03 -1.75 9.85
CA GLU A 48 -0.17 -2.41 10.35
C GLU A 48 -0.22 -3.81 9.74
N ALA A 49 0.01 -4.84 10.56
CA ALA A 49 -0.33 -6.20 10.15
C ALA A 49 -1.82 -6.21 9.76
N PRO A 50 -2.20 -6.84 8.64
CA PRO A 50 -3.60 -6.93 8.28
C PRO A 50 -4.38 -7.56 9.44
N ASP A 51 -5.34 -6.81 9.97
CA ASP A 51 -6.20 -7.27 11.05
C ASP A 51 -7.32 -8.14 10.48
N PHE A 52 -7.12 -9.45 10.56
CA PHE A 52 -8.08 -10.46 10.14
C PHE A 52 -9.12 -10.79 11.22
N SER A 53 -9.19 -10.04 12.32
CA SER A 53 -10.20 -10.26 13.37
C SER A 53 -11.63 -10.23 12.81
N ARG A 54 -11.89 -9.39 11.80
CA ARG A 54 -13.17 -9.31 11.09
C ARG A 54 -13.48 -10.51 10.20
N TRP A 55 -12.50 -11.36 9.91
CA TRP A 55 -12.70 -12.59 9.14
C TRP A 55 -13.09 -13.78 10.03
N VAL A 56 -12.86 -13.66 11.34
CA VAL A 56 -13.30 -14.67 12.30
C VAL A 56 -14.83 -14.75 12.26
N GLY A 57 -15.35 -15.88 11.82
CA GLY A 57 -16.80 -16.14 11.78
C GLY A 57 -17.53 -15.66 10.52
N LEU A 58 -16.84 -15.08 9.51
CA LEU A 58 -17.48 -14.79 8.21
C LEU A 58 -18.07 -16.04 7.57
N GLY A 59 -17.37 -17.17 7.66
CA GLY A 59 -17.88 -18.47 7.19
C GLY A 59 -19.04 -19.05 8.01
N LEU A 60 -19.36 -18.46 9.18
CA LEU A 60 -20.49 -18.83 10.02
C LEU A 60 -21.69 -17.88 9.84
N GLN A 61 -21.52 -16.79 9.09
CA GLN A 61 -22.59 -15.83 8.81
C GLN A 61 -23.39 -16.19 7.56
N GLU A 62 -22.81 -17.02 6.67
CA GLU A 62 -23.56 -17.59 5.57
C GLU A 62 -24.59 -18.59 6.13
N PRO A 63 -25.86 -18.51 5.74
CA PRO A 63 -26.84 -19.51 6.14
C PRO A 63 -26.38 -20.88 5.65
N GLU A 64 -26.24 -21.84 6.58
CA GLU A 64 -25.98 -23.23 6.24
C GLU A 64 -27.01 -23.66 5.21
N ASN A 65 -26.57 -24.06 4.01
CA ASN A 65 -27.46 -24.60 2.99
C ASN A 65 -27.97 -25.95 3.50
N PRO A 66 -29.25 -26.08 3.92
CA PRO A 66 -29.73 -27.31 4.54
C PRO A 66 -29.90 -28.46 3.53
N ALA A 67 -29.79 -28.18 2.23
CA ALA A 67 -29.87 -29.17 1.16
C ALA A 67 -28.87 -28.81 0.04
N PRO A 68 -27.57 -29.04 0.26
CA PRO A 68 -26.57 -28.74 -0.75
C PRO A 68 -26.80 -29.66 -1.96
N ARG A 69 -27.24 -29.07 -3.07
CA ARG A 69 -27.49 -29.77 -4.32
C ARG A 69 -26.18 -29.85 -5.09
N PHE A 70 -25.40 -30.89 -4.82
CA PHE A 70 -24.26 -31.26 -5.63
C PHE A 70 -24.76 -31.97 -6.90
N ARG A 71 -24.15 -31.70 -8.06
CA ARG A 71 -24.55 -32.35 -9.33
C ARG A 71 -23.97 -33.75 -9.44
N SER A 72 -22.89 -34.04 -8.72
CA SER A 72 -22.25 -35.35 -8.65
C SER A 72 -21.38 -35.45 -7.38
N ASP A 73 -21.00 -36.67 -6.98
CA ASP A 73 -20.09 -36.90 -5.85
C ASP A 73 -18.71 -36.24 -6.05
N ASP A 74 -18.31 -35.99 -7.31
CA ASP A 74 -17.08 -35.29 -7.65
C ASP A 74 -17.11 -33.80 -7.23
N ASP A 75 -18.30 -33.17 -7.14
CA ASP A 75 -18.43 -31.78 -6.64
C ASP A 75 -18.17 -31.66 -5.13
N LEU A 76 -18.16 -32.78 -4.38
CA LEU A 76 -18.05 -32.77 -2.92
C LEU A 76 -16.60 -32.61 -2.43
N TRP A 77 -15.61 -32.95 -3.27
CA TRP A 77 -14.20 -33.12 -2.87
C TRP A 77 -13.19 -32.29 -3.67
N SER A 78 -13.65 -31.45 -4.61
CA SER A 78 -12.82 -30.57 -5.45
C SER A 78 -12.64 -29.17 -4.88
#